data_AF-A0AAU2W3Z9-F1
#
_entry.id   AF-A0AAU2W3Z9-F1
#
_cell.length_a   1.000
_cell.length_b   1.000
_cell.length_c   1.000
_cell.angle_alpha   90.00
_cell.angle_beta   90.00
_cell.angle_gamma   90.00
#
_symmetry.space_group_name_H-M   'P 1'
#
loop_
_entity.id
_entity.type
_entity.pdbx_description
1 polymer ?
#
loop_
_entity_poly.entity_id
_entity_poly.type
_entity_poly.pdbx_seq_one_letter_code
_entity_poly.pdbx_strand_id
1 'polypeptide(L)'
;MRVRCRQTSALLGRFRAAAARHPGDPAFSMLLERLHAASPEVREWWPRHRVVSLSSGTKRLRHPALGEIELEHVVLQLADNPEQKLVTFNATDRDRARAPLL
;
A
#
# COMPACT_ATOMS: atom_id res chain seq x y z
N MET A 1 -5.15 5.60 -14.91
CA MET A 1 -4.42 4.45 -14.31
C MET A 1 -5.42 3.62 -13.49
N ARG A 2 -5.95 2.51 -14.02
CA ARG A 2 -6.93 1.68 -13.27
C ARG A 2 -6.17 0.62 -12.45
N VAL A 3 -5.88 0.94 -11.19
CA VAL A 3 -5.23 0.00 -10.25
C VAL A 3 -6.28 -0.98 -9.74
N ARG A 4 -6.16 -2.26 -10.11
CA ARG A 4 -7.14 -3.32 -9.80
C ARG A 4 -7.28 -3.60 -8.28
N CYS A 5 -8.51 -3.43 -7.79
CA CYS A 5 -9.32 -4.13 -6.76
C CYS A 5 -8.71 -4.82 -5.50
N ARG A 6 -7.45 -5.30 -5.46
CA ARG A 6 -6.87 -5.91 -4.23
C ARG A 6 -5.87 -5.01 -3.50
N GLN A 7 -5.08 -4.21 -4.21
CA GLN A 7 -4.05 -3.39 -3.57
C GLN A 7 -4.64 -2.26 -2.73
N THR A 8 -5.73 -1.64 -3.20
CA THR A 8 -6.37 -0.52 -2.50
C THR A 8 -7.02 -0.96 -1.18
N SER A 9 -7.65 -2.14 -1.12
CA SER A 9 -8.14 -2.73 0.14
C SER A 9 -7.00 -3.00 1.13
N ALA A 10 -5.84 -3.46 0.66
CA ALA A 10 -4.67 -3.65 1.51
C ALA A 10 -4.10 -2.33 2.06
N LEU A 11 -4.15 -1.25 1.26
CA LEU A 11 -3.76 0.09 1.72
C LEU A 11 -4.71 0.60 2.84
N LEU A 12 -6.02 0.40 2.70
CA LEU A 12 -6.97 0.72 3.77
C LEU A 12 -6.70 -0.09 5.04
N GLY A 13 -6.33 -1.36 4.91
CA GLY A 13 -5.98 -2.17 6.07
C GLY A 13 -4.69 -1.73 6.77
N ARG A 14 -3.72 -1.19 6.03
CA ARG A 14 -2.52 -0.57 6.59
C ARG A 14 -2.82 0.77 7.24
N PHE A 15 -3.68 1.57 6.63
CA PHE A 15 -4.17 2.82 7.20
C PHE A 15 -4.84 2.58 8.55
N ARG A 16 -5.70 1.56 8.64
CA ARG A 16 -6.30 1.13 9.91
C ARG A 16 -5.27 0.69 10.95
N ALA A 17 -4.29 -0.11 10.54
CA ALA A 17 -3.21 -0.53 11.43
C ALA A 17 -2.41 0.67 11.97
N ALA A 18 -2.24 1.73 11.16
CA ALA A 18 -1.61 2.97 11.59
C ALA A 18 -2.50 3.78 12.55
N ALA A 19 -3.80 3.93 12.25
CA ALA A 19 -4.74 4.62 13.12
C ALA A 19 -4.82 3.98 14.52
N ALA A 20 -4.75 2.64 14.59
CA ALA A 20 -4.77 1.91 15.85
C ALA A 20 -3.56 2.21 16.77
N ARG A 21 -2.44 2.68 16.22
CA ARG A 21 -1.27 3.09 17.03
C ARG A 21 -1.37 4.51 17.59
N HIS A 22 -2.30 5.33 17.05
CA HIS A 22 -2.51 6.73 17.43
C HIS A 22 -3.99 6.98 17.78
N PRO A 23 -4.50 6.35 18.85
CA PRO A 23 -5.91 6.49 19.23
C PRO A 23 -6.22 7.94 19.59
N GLY A 24 -7.28 8.48 18.98
CA GLY A 24 -7.74 9.85 19.24
C GLY A 24 -7.10 10.93 18.37
N ASP A 25 -6.15 10.61 17.49
CA ASP A 25 -5.59 11.58 16.54
C ASP A 25 -6.64 11.93 15.45
N PRO A 26 -7.12 13.20 15.39
CA PRO A 26 -8.14 13.61 14.44
C PRO A 26 -7.68 13.57 12.98
N ALA A 27 -6.36 13.53 12.71
CA ALA A 27 -5.85 13.44 11.35
C ALA A 27 -6.33 12.17 10.63
N PHE A 28 -6.48 11.05 11.35
CA PHE A 28 -6.98 9.81 10.79
C PHE A 28 -8.46 9.90 10.41
N SER A 29 -9.32 10.43 11.29
CA SER A 29 -10.74 10.57 10.98
C SER A 29 -10.96 11.55 9.83
N MET A 30 -10.25 12.68 9.81
CA MET A 30 -10.32 13.65 8.71
C MET A 30 -9.88 13.07 7.36
N LEU A 31 -8.79 12.29 7.33
CA LEU A 31 -8.35 11.63 6.10
C LEU A 31 -9.35 10.56 5.66
N LEU A 32 -9.91 9.80 6.61
CA LEU A 32 -10.93 8.80 6.31
C LEU A 32 -12.17 9.41 5.68
N GLU A 33 -12.67 10.53 6.20
CA GLU A 33 -13.81 11.25 5.62
C GLU A 33 -13.54 11.69 4.18
N ARG A 34 -12.36 12.26 3.92
CA ARG A 34 -11.94 12.62 2.56
C ARG A 34 -11.89 11.42 1.62
N LEU A 35 -11.40 10.28 2.09
CA LEU A 35 -11.36 9.03 1.32
C LEU A 35 -12.77 8.48 1.06
N HIS A 36 -13.66 8.54 2.05
CA HIS A 36 -15.06 8.17 1.92
C HIS A 36 -15.80 9.02 0.88
N ALA A 37 -15.54 10.33 0.86
CA ALA A 37 -16.12 11.23 -0.14
C ALA A 37 -15.62 10.92 -1.56
N ALA A 38 -14.32 10.64 -1.71
CA ALA A 38 -13.67 10.50 -3.01
C ALA A 38 -13.80 9.10 -3.66
N SER A 39 -14.04 8.02 -2.89
CA SER A 39 -14.02 6.65 -3.43
C SER A 39 -15.19 5.78 -2.93
N PRO A 40 -16.08 5.31 -3.84
CA PRO A 40 -17.11 4.34 -3.47
C PRO A 40 -16.53 3.01 -2.95
N GLU A 41 -15.37 2.60 -3.46
CA GLU A 41 -14.68 1.39 -3.01
C GLU A 41 -14.21 1.49 -1.56
N VAL A 42 -13.78 2.67 -1.12
CA VAL A 42 -13.46 2.91 0.30
C VAL A 42 -14.71 2.73 1.15
N ARG A 43 -15.86 3.28 0.74
CA ARG A 43 -17.14 3.11 1.45
C ARG A 43 -17.55 1.64 1.56
N GLU A 44 -17.30 0.86 0.51
CA GLU A 44 -17.59 -0.57 0.48
C GLU A 44 -16.62 -1.40 1.36
N TRP A 45 -15.33 -1.05 1.37
CA TRP A 45 -14.30 -1.89 1.99
C TRP A 45 -13.99 -1.51 3.43
N TRP A 46 -14.15 -0.25 3.81
CA TRP A 46 -13.86 0.21 5.16
C TRP A 46 -14.67 -0.55 6.23
N PRO A 47 -15.97 -0.84 6.05
CA PRO A 47 -16.73 -1.63 7.02
C PRO A 47 -16.26 -3.08 7.19
N ARG A 48 -15.37 -3.60 6.32
CA ARG A 48 -14.88 -4.99 6.40
C ARG A 48 -13.80 -5.22 7.46
N HIS A 49 -13.37 -4.15 8.14
CA HIS A 49 -12.43 -4.22 9.26
C HIS A 49 -11.10 -4.95 8.99
N ARG A 50 -10.70 -5.01 7.73
CA ARG A 50 -9.44 -5.67 7.35
C ARG A 50 -8.26 -4.90 7.92
N VAL A 51 -7.41 -5.57 8.68
CA VAL A 51 -6.12 -5.05 9.14
C VAL A 51 -5.03 -5.76 8.35
N VAL A 52 -4.08 -5.01 7.81
CA VAL A 52 -2.98 -5.57 7.00
C VAL A 52 -1.68 -4.93 7.44
N SER A 53 -0.71 -5.75 7.85
CA SER A 53 0.65 -5.29 8.13
C SER A 53 1.40 -4.98 6.83
N LEU A 54 2.31 -4.02 6.88
CA LEU A 54 3.25 -3.79 5.78
C LEU A 54 4.42 -4.77 5.94
N SER A 55 4.53 -5.74 5.05
CA SER A 55 5.60 -6.73 5.01
C SER A 55 6.28 -6.73 3.63
N SER A 56 7.52 -7.21 3.56
CA SER A 56 8.23 -7.52 2.32
C SER A 56 7.51 -8.59 1.50
N GLY A 57 7.83 -8.68 0.20
CA GLY A 57 7.27 -9.70 -0.69
C GLY A 57 7.28 -9.25 -2.14
N THR A 58 6.32 -9.76 -2.91
CA THR A 58 6.26 -9.53 -4.36
C THR A 58 4.98 -8.81 -4.75
N LYS A 59 5.09 -7.86 -5.69
CA LYS A 59 4.00 -7.07 -6.25
C LYS A 59 3.92 -7.24 -7.76
N ARG A 60 2.78 -7.71 -8.22
CA ARG A 60 2.43 -7.75 -9.65
C ARG A 60 1.66 -6.48 -9.99
N LEU A 61 2.14 -5.76 -10.99
CA LEU A 61 1.56 -4.49 -11.42
C LEU A 61 1.46 -4.43 -12.95
N ARG A 62 0.41 -3.76 -13.44
CA ARG A 62 0.25 -3.45 -14.86
C ARG A 62 0.80 -2.04 -15.09
N HIS A 63 2.00 -1.97 -15.63
CA HIS A 63 2.63 -0.72 -16.02
C HIS A 63 2.15 -0.33 -17.43
N PRO A 64 1.75 0.93 -17.67
CA PRO A 64 1.26 1.36 -18.98
C PRO A 64 2.23 1.10 -20.13
N ALA A 65 3.53 1.22 -19.89
CA ALA A 65 4.57 1.04 -20.91
C ALA A 65 5.26 -0.33 -20.88
N LEU A 66 5.25 -1.04 -19.73
CA LEU A 66 6.03 -2.28 -19.56
C LEU A 66 5.13 -3.54 -19.53
N GLY A 67 3.80 -3.36 -19.57
CA GLY A 67 2.85 -4.47 -19.42
C GLY A 67 2.78 -4.97 -17.99
N GLU A 68 2.50 -6.26 -17.81
CA GLU A 68 2.56 -6.89 -16.48
C GLU A 68 4.02 -7.11 -16.07
N ILE A 69 4.42 -6.48 -14.97
CA ILE A 69 5.72 -6.67 -14.34
C ILE A 69 5.54 -7.09 -12.88
N GLU A 70 6.55 -7.77 -12.38
CA GLU A 70 6.67 -8.27 -11.03
C GLU A 70 7.86 -7.61 -10.33
N LEU A 71 7.58 -6.94 -9.23
CA LEU A 71 8.56 -6.28 -8.38
C LEU A 71 8.69 -7.02 -7.07
N GLU A 72 9.91 -7.25 -6.62
CA GLU A 72 10.21 -7.55 -5.23
C GLU A 72 10.27 -6.25 -4.45
N HIS A 73 9.71 -6.26 -3.24
CA HIS A 73 9.79 -5.12 -2.34
C HIS A 73 10.27 -5.54 -0.96
N VAL A 74 11.18 -4.76 -0.40
CA VAL A 74 11.72 -4.96 0.95
C VAL A 74 11.25 -3.81 1.82
N VAL A 75 10.69 -4.14 2.99
CA VAL A 75 10.26 -3.17 4.00
C VAL A 75 11.27 -3.18 5.13
N LEU A 76 11.96 -2.07 5.32
CA LEU A 76 12.87 -1.84 6.43
C LEU A 76 12.22 -0.83 7.37
N GLN A 77 12.00 -1.22 8.61
CA GLN A 77 11.45 -0.36 9.66
C GLN A 77 12.58 0.12 10.56
N LEU A 78 12.61 1.42 10.87
CA LEU A 78 13.61 1.94 11.80
C LEU A 78 13.32 1.42 13.21
N ALA A 79 14.35 0.92 13.88
CA ALA A 79 14.24 0.37 15.23
C ALA A 79 13.81 1.46 16.24
N ASP A 80 14.47 2.62 16.19
CA ASP A 80 14.22 3.72 17.12
C ASP A 80 13.02 4.59 16.73
N ASN A 81 12.51 4.42 15.50
CA ASN A 81 11.32 5.12 15.04
C ASN A 81 10.45 4.19 14.17
N PRO A 82 9.58 3.37 14.79
CA PRO A 82 8.72 2.42 14.09
C PRO A 82 7.74 3.06 13.08
N GLU A 83 7.50 4.37 13.16
CA GLU A 83 6.67 5.09 12.19
C GLU A 83 7.42 5.34 10.86
N GLN A 84 8.75 5.37 10.87
CA GLN A 84 9.57 5.51 9.69
C GLN A 84 9.91 4.15 9.06
N LYS A 85 9.70 4.04 7.76
CA LYS A 85 9.96 2.83 6.98
C LYS A 85 10.57 3.20 5.63
N LEU A 86 11.64 2.51 5.24
CA LEU A 86 12.16 2.52 3.89
C LEU A 86 11.56 1.33 3.15
N VAL A 87 10.94 1.58 2.00
CA VAL A 87 10.44 0.52 1.11
C VAL A 87 11.20 0.61 -0.19
N THR A 88 12.00 -0.41 -0.49
CA THR A 88 12.67 -0.53 -1.78
C THR A 88 11.83 -1.41 -2.70
N PHE A 89 11.92 -1.13 -4.00
CA PHE A 89 11.34 -1.97 -5.04
C PHE A 89 12.46 -2.32 -6.01
N ASN A 90 12.50 -3.57 -6.44
CA ASN A 90 13.40 -4.05 -7.47
C ASN A 90 12.61 -4.90 -8.44
N ALA A 91 12.90 -4.80 -9.73
CA ALA A 91 12.38 -5.78 -10.68
C ALA A 91 12.89 -7.18 -10.35
N THR A 92 11.99 -8.16 -10.37
CA THR A 92 12.39 -9.59 -10.30
C THR A 92 13.38 -9.93 -11.42
N ASP A 93 14.14 -11.02 -11.28
CA ASP A 93 15.04 -11.46 -12.35
C ASP A 93 14.33 -11.64 -13.70
N ARG A 94 13.07 -12.09 -13.65
CA ARG A 94 12.21 -12.21 -14.82
C ARG A 94 11.97 -10.88 -15.54
N ASP A 95 11.89 -9.78 -14.79
CA ASP A 95 11.49 -8.46 -15.27
C ASP A 95 12.59 -7.42 -15.27
N ARG A 96 13.78 -7.75 -14.78
CA ARG A 96 14.94 -6.86 -14.67
C ARG A 96 15.30 -6.18 -15.98
N ALA A 97 15.28 -6.89 -17.10
CA ALA A 97 15.55 -6.32 -18.42
C ALA A 97 14.46 -5.35 -18.91
N ARG A 98 13.22 -5.50 -18.43
CA ARG A 98 12.08 -4.64 -18.79
C ARG A 98 11.97 -3.43 -17.86
N ALA A 99 12.56 -3.49 -16.67
CA ALA A 99 12.53 -2.46 -15.66
C ALA A 99 13.94 -2.15 -15.12
N PRO A 100 14.89 -1.71 -15.97
CA PRO A 100 16.28 -1.51 -15.56
C PRO A 100 16.51 -0.28 -14.65
N LEU A 101 15.49 0.58 -14.49
CA LEU A 101 15.57 1.84 -13.72
C LEU A 101 14.43 2.00 -12.68
N LEU A 102 13.68 0.92 -12.40
CA LEU A 102 12.81 0.86 -11.22
C LEU A 102 13.60 0.28 -10.06
#